data_AF-A0A1E5UUE3-F1
#
_entry.id   AF-A0A1E5UUE3-F1
#
_cell.length_a   1.000
_cell.length_b   1.000
_cell.length_c   1.000
_cell.angle_alpha   90.00
_cell.angle_beta   90.00
_cell.angle_gamma   90.00
#
_symmetry.space_group_name_H-M   'P 1'
#
loop_
_entity.id
_entity.type
_entity.pdbx_description
1 polymer ?
#
loop_
_entity_poly.entity_id
_entity_poly.type
_entity_poly.pdbx_seq_one_letter_code
_entity_poly.pdbx_strand_id
1 'polypeptide(L)' 'LPVMEEEHYSIYCINFIHNRIDVLDSSPEGTRLYHEVLSNRIIPRLNLLF' A
#
# COMPACT_ATOMS: atom_id res chain seq x y z
N LEU A 1 6.54 -3.82 1.44
CA LEU A 1 5.82 -4.94 0.82
C LEU A 1 5.71 -4.67 -0.68
N PRO A 2 6.48 -5.38 -1.52
CA PRO A 2 6.31 -5.30 -2.97
C PRO A 2 4.98 -5.96 -3.35
N VAL A 3 4.22 -5.29 -4.23
CA VAL A 3 2.97 -5.79 -4.79
C VAL A 3 3.09 -5.68 -6.31
N MET A 4 2.68 -6.74 -7.00
CA MET A 4 2.63 -6.80 -8.46
C MET A 4 1.17 -6.98 -8.86
N GLU A 5 0.66 -6.10 -9.71
CA GLU A 5 -0.67 -6.18 -10.30
C GLU A 5 -0.63 -5.60 -11.72
N GLU A 6 -1.31 -6.25 -12.67
CA GLU A 6 -1.36 -5.81 -14.08
C GLU A 6 0.01 -5.46 -14.70
N GLU A 7 1.05 -6.26 -14.39
CA GLU A 7 2.44 -6.06 -14.84
C GLU A 7 3.13 -4.79 -14.28
N HIS A 8 2.48 -4.10 -13.33
CA HIS A 8 3.03 -2.96 -12.61
C HIS A 8 3.44 -3.35 -11.18
N TYR A 9 4.58 -2.81 -10.75
CA TYR A 9 5.08 -2.96 -9.39
C TYR A 9 4.82 -1.70 -8.57
N SER A 10 4.32 -1.90 -7.35
CA SER A 10 4.23 -0.85 -6.32
C SER A 10 4.84 -1.35 -5.01
N ILE A 11 5.32 -0.43 -4.17
CA ILE A 11 5.91 -0.74 -2.87
C ILE A 11 5.09 -0.06 -1.77
N TYR A 12 4.58 -0.86 -0.84
CA TYR A 12 3.87 -0.39 0.36
C TYR A 12 4.83 -0.41 1.55
N CYS A 13 5.02 0.74 2.18
CA CYS A 13 5.94 0.94 3.30
C CYS A 13 5.17 1.24 4.57
N ILE A 14 5.41 0.48 5.63
CA ILE A 14 4.85 0.77 6.95
C ILE A 14 5.71 1.85 7.59
N ASN A 15 5.13 3.03 7.81
CA ASN A 15 5.81 4.16 8.42
C ASN A 15 5.36 4.30 9.88
N PHE A 16 6.15 3.70 10.79
CA PHE A 16 5.86 3.72 12.22
C PHE A 16 5.98 5.11 12.85
N ILE A 17 6.81 6.00 12.29
CA ILE A 17 6.99 7.36 12.82
C ILE A 17 5.72 8.19 12.65
N HIS A 18 5.06 8.04 11.50
CA HIS A 18 3.86 8.79 11.14
C HIS A 18 2.57 7.96 11.25
N ASN A 19 2.67 6.74 11.78
CA ASN A 19 1.59 5.78 11.92
C ASN A 19 0.72 5.63 10.65
N ARG A 20 1.37 5.48 9.50
CA ARG A 20 0.69 5.39 8.19
C ARG A 20 1.35 4.39 7.27
N ILE A 21 0.71 4.11 6.14
CA ILE A 21 1.29 3.34 5.04
C ILE A 21 1.62 4.31 3.91
N ASP A 22 2.90 4.40 3.57
CA ASP A 22 3.36 5.13 2.38
C ASP A 22 3.33 4.19 1.17
N VAL A 23 3.00 4.74 0.01
CA VAL A 23 2.92 3.99 -1.24
C VAL A 23 3.85 4.61 -2.26
N LEU A 24 4.74 3.79 -2.82
CA LEU A 24 5.62 4.16 -3.91
C LEU A 24 5.13 3.44 -5.17
N ASP A 25 4.61 4.22 -6.10
CA ASP A 25 4.10 3.75 -7.39
C ASP A 25 4.65 4.67 -8.49
N SER A 26 5.19 4.08 -9.55
CA SER A 26 5.75 4.80 -10.69
C SER A 26 4.79 4.88 -11.88
N SER A 27 3.54 4.44 -11.72
CA SER A 27 2.54 4.49 -12.78
C SER A 27 2.10 5.93 -13.11
N PRO A 28 1.71 6.24 -14.37
CA PRO A 28 1.52 7.63 -14.79
C PRO A 28 0.28 8.33 -14.23
N GLU A 29 -0.83 7.65 -13.92
CA GLU A 29 -2.01 8.27 -13.30
C GLU A 29 -3.01 7.22 -12.75
N GLY A 30 -3.74 7.55 -11.67
CA GLY A 30 -5.06 6.96 -11.38
C GLY A 30 -5.14 5.78 -10.40
N THR A 31 -4.06 5.38 -9.74
CA THR A 31 -4.02 4.20 -8.85
C THR A 31 -4.58 4.44 -7.45
N ARG A 32 -5.16 5.63 -7.18
CA ARG A 32 -5.71 6.00 -5.86
C ARG A 32 -6.77 5.02 -5.35
N LEU A 33 -7.67 4.57 -6.22
CA LEU A 33 -8.71 3.59 -5.87
C LEU A 33 -8.10 2.23 -5.49
N TYR A 34 -7.07 1.81 -6.23
CA TYR A 34 -6.30 0.59 -5.96
C TYR A 34 -5.58 0.65 -4.61
N HIS A 35 -4.90 1.75 -4.33
CA HIS A 35 -4.19 1.97 -3.07
C HIS A 35 -5.13 2.05 -1.86
N GLU A 36 -6.35 2.56 -2.03
CA GLU A 36 -7.40 2.53 -1.00
C GLU A 36 -7.85 1.10 -0.69
N VAL A 37 -8.12 0.28 -1.71
CA VAL A 37 -8.51 -1.14 -1.52
C VAL A 37 -7.41 -1.92 -0.81
N LEU A 38 -6.15 -1.70 -1.16
CA LEU A 38 -5.03 -2.38 -0.51
C LEU A 38 -4.78 -1.87 0.91
N SER A 39 -4.89 -0.57 1.16
CA SER A 39 -4.81 -0.04 2.54
C SER A 39 -5.88 -0.66 3.44
N ASN A 40 -7.11 -0.78 2.94
CA ASN A 40 -8.20 -1.44 3.67
C ASN A 40 -7.95 -2.93 3.94
N ARG A 41 -7.16 -3.62 3.11
CA ARG A 41 -6.78 -5.02 3.34
C ARG A 41 -5.58 -5.16 4.28
N ILE A 42 -4.63 -4.24 4.20
CA ILE A 42 -3.34 -4.33 4.91
C ILE A 42 -3.46 -3.79 6.34
N ILE A 43 -4.14 -2.65 6.57
CA ILE A 43 -4.25 -2.03 7.90
C ILE A 43 -4.89 -2.97 8.93
N PRO A 44 -6.03 -3.64 8.66
CA PRO A 44 -6.62 -4.56 9.64
C PRO A 44 -5.72 -5.75 9.95
N ARG A 45 -4.95 -6.23 8.97
CA ARG A 45 -3.99 -7.32 9.15
C ARG A 45 -2.79 -6.92 9.98
N LEU A 46 -2.34 -5.67 9.85
CA LEU A 46 -1.27 -5.13 10.69
C LEU A 46 -1.75 -4.92 12.14
N ASN A 47 -2.97 -4.43 12.36
CA ASN A 47 -3.57 -4.31 13.69
C ASN A 47 -3.84 -5.65 14.41
N LEU A 48 -3.74 -6.78 13.72
CA LEU A 48 -3.79 -8.11 14.34
C LEU A 48 -2.42 -8.60 14.78
N LEU A 49 -1.35 -8.01 14.24
CA LEU A 49 0.04 -8.40 14.50
C LEU A 49 0.71 -7.49 15.56
N PHE A 50 0.12 -6.33 15.86
CA PHE A 50 0.58 -5.33 16.81
C PHE A 50 -0.58 -4.88 17.69
#